data_AF-A0A7W8MTZ3-F1
#
_entry.id   AF-A0A7W8MTZ3-F1
#
_cell.length_a   1.000
_cell.length_b   1.000
_cell.length_c   1.000
_cell.angle_alpha   90.00
_cell.angle_beta   90.00
_cell.angle_gamma   90.00
#
_symmetry.space_group_name_H-M   'P 1'
#
loop_
_entity.id
_entity.type
_entity.pdbx_description
1 polymer ?
#
loop_
_entity_poly.entity_id
_entity_poly.type
_entity_poly.pdbx_seq_one_letter_code
_entity_poly.pdbx_strand_id
1 'polypeptide(L)' 'MQVLDDPIHHYDYVQIVSRYVTISLGVATMKPHVSSDIKQLIALADEALYKAKQNGRNRIGTSFR' A
#
# COMPACT_ATOMS: atom_id res chain seq x y z
N MET A 1 4.36 55.21 -12.80
CA MET A 1 4.04 54.14 -11.84
C MET A 1 4.46 52.84 -12.53
N GLN A 2 5.63 52.32 -12.18
CA GLN A 2 6.19 51.13 -12.83
C GLN A 2 5.25 49.94 -12.57
N VAL A 3 4.78 49.33 -13.65
CA VAL A 3 4.27 47.97 -13.62
C VAL A 3 5.51 47.11 -13.52
N LEU A 4 5.78 46.54 -12.35
CA LEU A 4 6.78 45.52 -12.20
C LEU A 4 6.16 44.25 -12.79
N ASP A 5 6.62 43.86 -13.98
CA ASP A 5 6.53 42.49 -14.47
C ASP A 5 7.35 41.62 -13.52
N ASP A 6 6.76 41.25 -12.38
CA ASP A 6 7.35 40.28 -11.47
C ASP A 6 7.19 38.91 -12.15
N PRO A 7 8.28 38.26 -12.62
CA PRO A 7 8.17 36.98 -13.27
C PRO A 7 7.55 36.01 -12.28
N ILE A 8 6.44 35.39 -12.67
CA ILE A 8 5.75 34.37 -11.90
C ILE A 8 6.77 33.27 -11.57
N HIS A 9 7.37 33.33 -10.38
CA HIS A 9 8.24 32.27 -9.89
C HIS A 9 7.36 31.03 -9.77
N HIS A 10 7.63 30.07 -10.66
CA HIS A 10 7.05 28.73 -10.60
C HIS A 10 7.52 28.13 -9.26
N TYR A 11 6.69 28.22 -8.22
CA TYR A 11 6.93 27.49 -6.98
C TYR A 11 7.05 26.02 -7.40
N ASP A 12 8.25 25.45 -7.28
CA ASP A 12 8.51 24.03 -7.48
C ASP A 12 7.69 23.26 -6.45
N TYR A 13 6.41 23.05 -6.75
CA TYR A 13 5.51 22.31 -5.90
C TYR A 13 5.93 20.85 -6.02
N VAL A 14 6.83 20.44 -5.12
CA VAL A 14 7.24 19.05 -4.99
C VAL A 14 5.96 18.26 -4.68
N GLN A 15 5.47 17.54 -5.68
CA GLN A 15 4.33 16.66 -5.51
C GLN A 15 4.72 15.53 -4.56
N ILE A 16 4.37 15.69 -3.28
CA ILE A 16 4.63 14.70 -2.21
C ILE A 16 3.76 13.44 -2.33
N VAL A 17 2.94 13.36 -3.38
CA VAL A 17 2.04 12.25 -3.67
C VAL A 17 2.37 11.69 -5.06
N SER A 18 2.39 10.37 -5.17
CA SER A 18 2.55 9.67 -6.45
C SER A 18 1.38 9.97 -7.38
N ARG A 19 1.64 10.04 -8.69
CA ARG A 19 0.60 10.20 -9.74
C ARG A 19 -0.38 9.03 -9.79
N TYR A 20 -0.01 7.87 -9.28
CA TYR A 20 -0.80 6.65 -9.38
C TYR A 20 -1.19 6.12 -8.00
N VAL A 21 -2.47 5.77 -7.87
CA VAL A 21 -2.98 4.98 -6.75
C VAL A 21 -2.48 3.55 -6.90
N THR A 22 -2.03 2.97 -5.80
CA THR A 22 -1.58 1.58 -5.73
C THR A 22 -2.28 0.85 -4.61
N ILE A 23 -2.26 -0.48 -4.65
CA ILE A 23 -2.78 -1.34 -3.59
C ILE A 23 -1.67 -2.17 -2.97
N SER A 24 -1.82 -2.54 -1.71
CA SER A 24 -1.06 -3.62 -1.09
C SER A 24 -2.00 -4.79 -0.88
N LEU A 25 -1.54 -6.00 -1.16
CA LEU A 25 -2.37 -7.20 -1.11
C LEU A 25 -1.74 -8.24 -0.18
N GLY A 26 -2.57 -8.83 0.69
CA GLY A 26 -2.21 -10.01 1.46
C GLY A 26 -2.84 -11.25 0.85
N VAL A 27 -2.03 -12.25 0.56
CA VAL A 27 -2.49 -13.53 -0.01
C VAL A 27 -2.11 -14.64 0.96
N ALA A 28 -3.07 -15.52 1.25
CA ALA A 28 -2.80 -16.68 2.09
C ALA A 28 -3.39 -17.96 1.50
N THR A 29 -2.71 -19.07 1.77
CA THR A 29 -3.25 -20.41 1.53
C THR A 29 -3.15 -21.22 2.82
N MET A 30 -4.15 -22.05 3.08
CA MET A 30 -4.15 -22.97 4.20
C MET A 30 -4.71 -24.32 3.77
N LYS A 31 -4.06 -25.42 4.14
CA LYS A 31 -4.68 -26.75 4.02
C LYS A 31 -5.69 -26.93 5.18
N PRO A 32 -6.99 -27.13 4.91
CA PRO A 32 -7.97 -27.26 5.98
C PRO A 32 -7.83 -28.62 6.69
N HIS A 33 -8.02 -28.59 8.01
CA HIS A 33 -8.17 -29.75 8.90
C HIS A 33 -9.53 -29.71 9.60
N VAL A 34 -9.92 -30.81 10.23
CA VAL A 34 -11.22 -30.93 10.95
C VAL A 34 -11.40 -29.82 12.01
N SER A 35 -10.30 -29.36 12.61
CA SER A 35 -10.28 -28.28 13.60
C SER A 35 -9.98 -26.89 13.03
N SER A 36 -9.86 -26.74 11.70
CA SER A 36 -9.58 -25.45 11.07
C SER A 36 -10.79 -24.53 11.12
N ASP A 37 -10.55 -23.27 11.46
CA ASP A 37 -11.53 -22.18 11.39
C ASP A 37 -11.17 -21.28 10.19
N ILE A 38 -12.17 -20.90 9.39
CA ILE A 38 -12.00 -19.94 8.29
C ILE A 38 -11.36 -18.63 8.76
N LYS A 39 -11.59 -18.22 10.02
CA LYS A 39 -10.97 -17.03 10.61
C LYS A 39 -9.44 -17.12 10.63
N GLN A 40 -8.87 -18.33 10.70
CA GLN A 40 -7.42 -18.52 10.63
C GLN A 40 -6.88 -18.16 9.24
N LEU A 41 -7.56 -18.56 8.17
CA LEU A 41 -7.15 -18.20 6.81
C LEU A 41 -7.24 -16.68 6.56
N ILE A 42 -8.31 -16.04 7.07
CA ILE A 42 -8.46 -14.58 7.01
C ILE A 42 -7.34 -13.89 7.77
N ALA A 43 -7.04 -14.34 9.00
CA ALA A 43 -5.96 -13.77 9.81
C ALA A 43 -4.59 -13.90 9.12
N LEU A 44 -4.32 -15.02 8.44
CA LEU A 44 -3.10 -15.20 7.65
C LEU A 44 -3.02 -14.23 6.47
N ALA A 45 -4.14 -13.97 5.78
CA ALA A 45 -4.20 -12.99 4.71
C ALA A 45 -3.98 -11.55 5.22
N ASP A 46 -4.57 -11.20 6.37
CA ASP A 46 -4.37 -9.90 7.03
C ASP A 46 -2.93 -9.71 7.50
N GLU A 47 -2.30 -10.74 8.07
CA GLU A 47 -0.88 -10.72 8.44
C GLU A 47 0.00 -10.46 7.21
N ALA A 48 -0.27 -11.18 6.11
CA ALA A 48 0.43 -11.01 4.85
C ALA A 48 0.24 -9.59 4.27
N LEU A 49 -0.97 -9.02 4.37
CA LEU A 49 -1.26 -7.65 3.98
C LEU A 49 -0.48 -6.65 4.84
N TYR A 50 -0.38 -6.90 6.14
CA TYR A 50 0.40 -6.05 7.05
C TYR A 50 1.88 -6.04 6.68
N LYS A 51 2.45 -7.22 6.38
CA LYS A 51 3.84 -7.33 5.86
C LYS A 51 4.02 -6.54 4.58
N ALA A 52 3.08 -6.63 3.63
CA ALA A 52 3.14 -5.85 2.39
C ALA A 52 3.17 -4.34 2.65
N LYS A 53 2.35 -3.85 3.58
CA LYS A 53 2.30 -2.43 3.96
C LYS A 53 3.58 -1.97 4.66
N GLN A 54 4.13 -2.76 5.58
CA GLN A 54 5.38 -2.45 6.29
C GLN A 54 6.60 -2.46 5.36
N ASN A 55 6.61 -3.35 4.37
CA ASN A 55 7.70 -3.46 3.40
C ASN A 55 7.60 -2.45 2.23
N GLY A 56 6.95 -1.30 2.44
CA GLY A 56 6.92 -0.21 1.48
C GLY A 56 5.70 -0.16 0.55
N ARG A 57 4.62 -0.90 0.86
CA ARG A 57 3.35 -0.89 0.08
C ARG A 57 3.57 -1.31 -1.39
N ASN A 58 2.56 -1.09 -2.24
CA ASN A 58 2.53 -1.41 -3.68
C ASN A 58 3.12 -2.80 -4.01
N ARG A 59 2.71 -3.81 -3.25
CA ARG A 59 3.24 -5.18 -3.35
C ARG A 59 2.30 -6.21 -2.76
N ILE A 60 2.65 -7.47 -3.01
CA ILE A 60 2.00 -8.63 -2.45
C ILE A 60 2.83 -9.14 -1.27
N GLY A 61 2.17 -9.40 -0.15
CA GLY A 61 2.69 -10.21 0.94
C GLY A 61 1.99 -11.57 0.91
N THR A 62 2.72 -12.61 1.32
CA THR A 62 2.20 -13.98 1.30
C THR A 62 2.36 -14.67 2.65
N SER A 63 1.40 -15.52 3.01
CA SER A 63 1.49 -16.43 4.15
C SER A 63 0.96 -17.81 3.75
N PHE A 64 1.62 -18.87 4.20
CA PHE A 64 1.27 -20.25 3.83
C PHE A 64 1.27 -21.11 5.08
N ARG A 65 0.21 -21.90 5.27
CA ARG A 65 0.07 -22.79 6.43
C ARG A 65 -0.55 -24.14 6.11
#